data_AF-A0A1H8JUG9-F1
#
_entry.id   AF-A0A1H8JUG9-F1
#
_cell.length_a   1.000
_cell.length_b   1.000
_cell.length_c   1.000
_cell.angle_alpha   90.00
_cell.angle_beta   90.00
_cell.angle_gamma   90.00
#
_symmetry.space_group_name_H-M   'P 1'
#
loop_
_entity.id
_entity.type
_entity.pdbx_description
1 polymer ?
#
loop_
_entity_poly.entity_id
_entity_poly.type
_entity_poly.pdbx_seq_one_letter_code
_entity_poly.pdbx_strand_id
1 'polypeptide(L)'
;MSKNSLEFVKQNIQELAIGNYSSYPQDYDPVKQETSNNIQSLAKGYWDVRDMKEVERDEKLNIHLDDYIEWSREAYQDFIAQDVNALN
;
A
#
# COMPACT_ATOMS: atom_id res chain seq x y z
N MET A 1 14.83 13.39 1.34
CA MET A 1 13.76 13.53 0.32
C MET A 1 12.73 14.52 0.83
N SER A 2 12.11 15.30 -0.05
CA SER A 2 11.01 16.19 0.35
C SER A 2 9.81 15.36 0.75
N LYS A 3 9.13 15.69 1.86
CA LYS A 3 7.89 15.01 2.27
C LYS A 3 6.72 15.19 1.29
N ASN A 4 6.92 15.99 0.25
CA ASN A 4 5.96 16.31 -0.79
C ASN A 4 6.42 15.84 -2.17
N SER A 5 7.23 14.78 -2.27
CA SER A 5 7.49 14.12 -3.56
C SER A 5 6.60 12.90 -3.75
N LEU A 6 6.29 12.58 -5.01
CA LEU A 6 5.56 11.36 -5.38
C LEU A 6 6.23 10.11 -4.77
N GLU A 7 7.56 10.02 -4.86
CA GLU A 7 8.35 8.93 -4.31
C GLU A 7 8.18 8.78 -2.79
N PHE A 8 8.15 9.90 -2.05
CA PHE A 8 7.95 9.86 -0.61
C PHE A 8 6.54 9.38 -0.23
N VAL A 9 5.52 9.84 -0.96
CA VAL A 9 4.13 9.38 -0.73
C VAL A 9 4.01 7.89 -1.04
N LYS A 10 4.54 7.44 -2.18
CA LYS A 10 4.61 6.03 -2.55
C LYS A 10 5.25 5.20 -1.44
N GLN A 11 6.44 5.61 -0.97
CA GLN A 11 7.15 4.88 0.09
C GLN A 11 6.31 4.77 1.37
N ASN A 12 5.66 5.85 1.82
CA ASN A 12 4.82 5.78 3.02
C ASN A 12 3.63 4.83 2.86
N ILE A 13 2.96 4.84 1.71
CA ILE A 13 1.84 3.92 1.43
C ILE A 13 2.33 2.48 1.44
N GLN A 14 3.50 2.20 0.85
CA GLN A 14 4.10 0.88 0.85
C GLN A 14 4.46 0.41 2.27
N GLU A 15 5.06 1.27 3.10
CA GLU A 15 5.41 0.95 4.50
C GLU A 15 4.15 0.65 5.34
N LEU A 16 3.09 1.44 5.18
CA LEU A 16 1.80 1.19 5.84
C LEU A 16 1.17 -0.15 5.42
N ALA A 17 1.21 -0.43 4.12
CA ALA A 17 0.68 -1.66 3.55
C ALA A 17 1.44 -2.89 4.07
N ILE A 18 2.77 -2.88 4.05
CA ILE A 18 3.63 -3.93 4.59
C ILE A 18 3.33 -4.18 6.08
N GLY A 19 3.13 -3.10 6.85
CA GLY A 19 2.71 -3.22 8.26
C GLY A 19 1.39 -3.96 8.43
N ASN A 20 0.42 -3.74 7.53
CA ASN A 20 -0.87 -4.45 7.54
C ASN A 20 -0.73 -5.91 7.12
N TYR A 21 0.05 -6.21 6.08
CA TYR A 21 0.31 -7.58 5.63
C TYR A 21 0.97 -8.41 6.73
N SER A 22 1.92 -7.80 7.45
CA SER A 22 2.62 -8.45 8.57
C SER A 22 1.73 -8.64 9.80
N SER A 23 0.80 -7.71 10.05
CA SER A 23 -0.09 -7.76 11.22
C SER A 23 -1.28 -8.72 11.05
N TYR A 24 -1.70 -8.93 9.80
CA TYR A 24 -2.86 -9.74 9.45
C TYR A 24 -2.53 -10.76 8.35
N PRO A 25 -1.52 -11.63 8.54
CA PRO A 25 -1.02 -12.52 7.48
C PRO A 25 -2.12 -13.44 6.92
N GLN A 26 -3.10 -13.83 7.74
CA GLN A 26 -4.24 -14.62 7.30
C GLN A 26 -5.10 -13.92 6.24
N ASP A 27 -5.16 -12.60 6.24
CA ASP A 27 -6.00 -11.81 5.32
C ASP A 27 -5.25 -11.52 4.00
N TYR A 28 -3.94 -11.76 3.97
CA TYR A 28 -3.07 -11.50 2.83
C TYR A 28 -2.30 -12.75 2.37
N ASP A 29 -2.87 -13.92 2.61
CA ASP A 29 -2.31 -15.20 2.17
C ASP A 29 -2.33 -15.29 0.62
N PRO A 30 -1.18 -15.51 -0.05
CA PRO A 30 -1.13 -15.55 -1.52
C PRO A 30 -1.98 -16.67 -2.14
N VAL A 31 -2.38 -17.70 -1.39
CA VAL A 31 -3.27 -18.76 -1.90
C VAL A 31 -4.76 -18.39 -1.85
N LYS A 32 -5.13 -17.33 -1.13
CA LYS A 32 -6.52 -16.89 -1.00
C LYS A 32 -6.92 -15.99 -2.17
N GLN A 33 -8.05 -16.31 -2.80
CA GLN A 33 -8.64 -15.46 -3.84
C GLN A 33 -9.02 -14.07 -3.33
N GLU A 34 -9.34 -13.96 -2.04
CA GLU A 34 -9.74 -12.72 -1.38
C GLU A 34 -8.59 -11.72 -1.21
N THR A 35 -7.34 -12.17 -1.28
CA THR A 35 -6.16 -11.33 -1.03
C THR A 35 -6.11 -10.11 -1.93
N SER A 36 -6.48 -10.25 -3.22
CA SER A 36 -6.55 -9.10 -4.13
C SER A 36 -7.60 -8.08 -3.70
N ASN A 37 -8.76 -8.54 -3.23
CA ASN A 37 -9.83 -7.68 -2.72
C ASN A 37 -9.43 -7.01 -1.41
N ASN A 38 -8.71 -7.71 -0.55
CA ASN A 38 -8.21 -7.18 0.72
C ASN A 38 -7.17 -6.08 0.49
N ILE A 39 -6.25 -6.25 -0.46
CA ILE A 39 -5.29 -5.20 -0.86
C ILE A 39 -6.01 -3.95 -1.40
N GLN A 40 -7.02 -4.13 -2.26
CA GLN A 40 -7.80 -3.00 -2.78
C GLN A 40 -8.59 -2.29 -1.66
N SER A 41 -9.19 -3.06 -0.76
CA SER A 41 -9.95 -2.53 0.37
C SER A 41 -9.06 -1.77 1.34
N LEU A 42 -7.84 -2.26 1.57
CA LEU A 42 -6.82 -1.58 2.37
C LEU A 42 -6.43 -0.24 1.76
N ALA A 43 -6.07 -0.23 0.48
CA ALA A 43 -5.69 1.00 -0.24
C ALA A 43 -6.82 2.04 -0.24
N LYS A 44 -8.06 1.59 -0.45
CA LYS A 44 -9.24 2.45 -0.33
C LYS A 44 -9.43 2.98 1.09
N GLY A 45 -9.19 2.15 2.11
CA GLY A 45 -9.21 2.57 3.51
C GLY A 45 -8.23 3.71 3.76
N TYR A 46 -6.99 3.64 3.25
CA TYR A 46 -6.03 4.73 3.34
C TYR A 46 -6.51 5.99 2.61
N TRP A 47 -7.07 5.83 1.41
CA TRP A 47 -7.58 6.94 0.60
C TRP A 47 -8.73 7.70 1.28
N ASP A 48 -9.66 6.96 1.89
CA ASP A 48 -10.88 7.49 2.50
C ASP A 48 -10.63 8.23 3.82
N VAL A 49 -9.52 7.93 4.52
CA VAL A 49 -9.20 8.52 5.84
C VAL A 49 -8.12 9.62 5.80
N ARG A 50 -7.67 10.01 4.60
CA ARG A 50 -6.68 11.09 4.43
C ARG A 50 -7.13 12.39 5.08
N ASP A 51 -6.19 13.08 5.71
CA ASP A 51 -6.45 14.42 6.21
C ASP A 51 -6.44 15.48 5.09
N MET A 52 -6.88 16.70 5.40
CA MET A 52 -6.97 17.80 4.42
C MET A 52 -5.62 18.14 3.77
N LYS A 53 -4.50 18.06 4.52
CA LYS A 53 -3.16 18.31 3.97
C LYS A 53 -2.74 17.21 3.01
N GLU A 54 -3.14 15.97 3.29
CA GLU A 54 -2.90 14.83 2.42
C GLU A 54 -3.71 14.93 1.14
N VAL A 55 -4.98 15.32 1.22
CA VAL A 55 -5.81 15.61 0.03
C VAL A 55 -5.17 16.70 -0.83
N GLU A 56 -4.78 17.84 -0.25
CA GLU A 56 -4.12 18.92 -1.00
C GLU A 56 -2.77 18.50 -1.61
N ARG A 57 -2.00 17.66 -0.91
CA ARG A 57 -0.74 17.13 -1.40
C ARG A 57 -0.98 16.24 -2.61
N ASP A 58 -1.96 15.34 -2.51
CA ASP A 58 -2.25 14.36 -3.56
C ASP A 58 -2.79 15.06 -4.81
N GLU A 59 -3.64 16.08 -4.66
CA GLU A 59 -4.08 16.92 -5.77
C GLU A 59 -2.90 17.64 -6.47
N LYS A 60 -1.97 18.23 -5.69
CA LYS A 60 -0.78 18.91 -6.24
C LYS A 60 0.17 17.97 -6.97
N LEU A 61 0.21 16.70 -6.55
CA LEU A 61 1.06 15.67 -7.14
C LEU A 61 0.35 14.83 -8.19
N ASN A 62 -0.93 15.11 -8.48
CA ASN A 62 -1.76 14.37 -9.42
C ASN A 62 -1.88 12.87 -9.05
N ILE A 63 -2.04 12.60 -7.75
CA ILE A 63 -2.20 11.26 -7.17
C ILE A 63 -3.69 10.93 -7.05
N HIS A 64 -4.05 9.71 -7.43
CA HIS A 64 -5.40 9.18 -7.46
C HIS A 64 -5.51 7.90 -6.61
N LEU A 65 -6.74 7.42 -6.41
CA LEU A 65 -6.98 6.15 -5.71
C LEU A 65 -6.26 4.98 -6.40
N ASP A 66 -6.19 4.99 -7.72
CA ASP A 66 -5.53 3.92 -8.48
C ASP A 66 -4.03 3.83 -8.16
N ASP A 67 -3.37 4.97 -7.88
CA ASP A 67 -1.98 5.00 -7.44
C ASP A 67 -1.82 4.33 -6.06
N TYR A 68 -2.73 4.60 -5.13
CA TYR A 68 -2.73 3.96 -3.80
C TYR A 68 -2.91 2.44 -3.91
N ILE A 69 -3.78 1.99 -4.81
CA ILE A 69 -4.01 0.56 -5.09
C ILE A 69 -2.76 -0.07 -5.70
N GLU A 70 -2.13 0.60 -6.67
CA GLU A 70 -0.92 0.13 -7.33
C GLU A 70 0.24 0.02 -6.33
N TRP A 71 0.51 1.06 -5.55
CA TRP A 71 1.61 1.06 -4.58
C TRP A 71 1.41 0.00 -3.49
N SER A 72 0.16 -0.19 -3.03
CA SER A 72 -0.15 -1.26 -2.07
C SER A 72 0.08 -2.65 -2.69
N ARG A 73 -0.23 -2.84 -3.98
CA ARG A 73 0.03 -4.09 -4.70
C ARG A 73 1.51 -4.35 -4.91
N GLU A 74 2.29 -3.33 -5.29
CA GLU A 74 3.75 -3.43 -5.41
C GLU A 74 4.38 -3.84 -4.08
N ALA A 75 3.98 -3.18 -2.98
CA ALA A 75 4.42 -3.55 -1.64
C ALA A 75 4.10 -5.00 -1.28
N TYR A 76 2.95 -5.51 -1.72
CA TYR A 76 2.58 -6.91 -1.49
C TYR A 76 3.48 -7.87 -2.28
N GLN A 77 3.80 -7.54 -3.53
CA GLN A 77 4.72 -8.33 -4.36
C GLN A 77 6.12 -8.39 -3.74
N ASP A 78 6.61 -7.28 -3.22
CA ASP A 78 7.90 -7.23 -2.53
C ASP A 78 7.86 -8.01 -1.21
N PHE A 79 6.76 -7.90 -0.46
CA PHE A 79 6.54 -8.63 0.79
C PHE A 79 6.58 -10.15 0.60
N ILE A 80 5.82 -10.67 -0.38
CA ILE A 80 5.83 -12.13 -0.66
C ILE A 80 7.17 -12.61 -1.22
N ALA A 81 7.86 -11.79 -2.01
CA ALA A 81 9.18 -12.15 -2.54
C ALA A 81 10.23 -12.24 -1.42
N GLN A 82 10.15 -11.36 -0.42
CA GLN A 82 11.01 -11.41 0.76
C GLN A 82 10.70 -12.63 1.64
N ASP A 83 9.42 -12.97 1.84
CA ASP A 83 9.02 -14.15 2.61
C ASP A 83 9.50 -15.46 1.97
N VAL A 84 9.35 -15.59 0.64
CA VAL A 84 9.88 -16.74 -0.11
C VAL A 84 11.40 -16.83 0.00
N ASN A 85 12.12 -15.71 -0.03
CA ASN A 85 13.58 -15.71 0.13
C ASN A 85 14.03 -16.00 1.57
N ALA A 86 13.21 -15.67 2.59
CA ALA A 86 13.51 -15.97 4.00
C ALA A 86 13.32 -17.46 4.37
N LEU A 87 12.56 -18.20 3.55
CA LEU A 87 12.26 -19.63 3.73
C LEU A 87 13.20 -20.57 2.96
N ASN A 88 14.12 -20.04 2.14
CA ASN A 88 15.15 -20.80 1.41
C ASN A 88 16.53 -20.65 2.04
#